data_AF-A0A925RB99-F1
#
_entry.id   AF-A0A925RB99-F1
#
_cell.length_a   1.000
_cell.length_b   1.000
_cell.length_c   1.000
_cell.angle_alpha   90.00
_cell.angle_beta   90.00
_cell.angle_gamma   90.00
#
_symmetry.space_group_name_H-M   'P 1'
#
loop_
_entity.id
_entity.type
_entity.pdbx_description
1 polymer ?
#
loop_
_entity_poly.entity_id
_entity_poly.type
_entity_poly.pdbx_seq_one_letter_code
_entity_poly.pdbx_strand_id
1 'polypeptide(L)'
;MKPNLKLGDVGTLTWIVDASMVITLGGDPRATVFSTPNMILLMERAAREALRPFLEAGEESVGIDVNIQHIGGAPLGAVVRGIAKVTVIDGRRVSFDVEAWAGDRLIGRGTHSRAIVLVSRLIENLQKLAGSSQVDHSQSVATENVMTQTPNSGALPSLETLTVDVSNRIATVILNRPRALNAVNVRMTTEMEHVISWLLGHPQEVRVVLLTGAGTAFCAGDDVKELRSLDLDTARRLSHRQAEMYLAFERLPQPVIALVNGDAFGAGCVAAYSADMRIATHGARFAMPEVRLGWPPGYGIAQLTSLVGKSRALELCLMGELIPAKQALEWGLVNEVVATSALMKRGRQIAERMLQMPATALRETKRLVHLDEGSQPKIAYRADTEAYLRCLELPDAQEGLAAFSEKRPPKFSGL
;
A
#
# COMPACT_ATOMS: atom_id res chain seq x y z
N MET A 1 -25.50 25.13 15.77
CA MET A 1 -25.56 26.26 14.83
C MET A 1 -24.27 27.04 14.99
N LYS A 2 -23.56 27.37 13.92
CA LYS A 2 -22.29 28.11 14.00
C LYS A 2 -22.58 29.61 14.07
N PRO A 3 -22.50 30.26 15.26
CA PRO A 3 -23.04 31.61 15.45
C PRO A 3 -22.30 32.68 14.64
N ASN A 4 -21.07 32.40 14.21
CA ASN A 4 -20.22 33.33 13.47
C ASN A 4 -20.28 33.14 11.95
N LEU A 5 -20.84 32.02 11.47
CA LEU A 5 -21.02 31.76 10.03
C LEU A 5 -22.26 32.50 9.54
N LYS A 6 -22.13 33.28 8.46
CA LYS A 6 -23.18 34.13 7.92
C LYS A 6 -23.48 33.80 6.46
N LEU A 7 -24.71 34.13 6.05
CA LEU A 7 -25.06 34.12 4.64
C LEU A 7 -24.17 35.11 3.88
N GLY A 8 -23.64 34.65 2.74
CA GLY A 8 -22.71 35.42 1.93
C GLY A 8 -21.25 35.29 2.30
N ASP A 9 -20.87 34.54 3.35
CA ASP A 9 -19.47 34.20 3.60
C ASP A 9 -18.88 33.45 2.40
N VAL A 10 -17.63 33.76 2.06
CA VAL A 10 -16.99 33.25 0.84
C VAL A 10 -15.71 32.51 1.17
N GLY A 11 -15.59 31.30 0.65
CA GLY A 11 -14.33 30.57 0.54
C GLY A 11 -13.77 30.68 -0.88
N THR A 12 -12.46 30.80 -1.00
CA THR A 12 -11.77 30.86 -2.29
C THR A 12 -10.59 29.91 -2.29
N LEU A 13 -10.37 29.23 -3.40
CA LEU A 13 -9.19 28.38 -3.62
C LEU A 13 -8.65 28.60 -5.03
N THR A 14 -7.33 28.71 -5.17
CA THR A 14 -6.68 28.97 -6.47
C THR A 14 -5.69 27.86 -6.76
N TRP A 15 -5.71 27.33 -7.99
CA TRP A 15 -4.75 26.37 -8.52
C TRP A 15 -4.12 26.85 -9.82
N ILE A 16 -2.95 26.31 -10.14
CA ILE A 16 -2.35 26.37 -11.47
C ILE A 16 -2.65 25.03 -12.13
N VAL A 17 -3.30 25.05 -13.30
CA VAL A 17 -3.67 23.84 -14.04
C VAL A 17 -2.40 23.12 -14.48
N ASP A 18 -2.19 21.91 -13.99
CA ASP A 18 -1.07 21.06 -14.41
C ASP A 18 -1.54 19.84 -15.21
N ALA A 19 -0.58 19.04 -15.68
CA ALA A 19 -0.84 17.92 -16.58
C ALA A 19 -1.73 16.82 -15.96
N SER A 20 -1.82 16.74 -14.63
CA SER A 20 -2.71 15.80 -13.93
C SER A 20 -4.18 16.24 -13.93
N MET A 21 -4.44 17.51 -14.22
CA MET A 21 -5.76 18.14 -14.07
C MET A 21 -6.51 18.26 -15.39
N VAL A 22 -5.86 17.94 -16.50
CA VAL A 22 -6.37 18.17 -17.85
C VAL A 22 -6.79 16.87 -18.53
N ILE A 23 -7.68 17.00 -19.50
CA ILE A 23 -8.04 15.95 -20.43
C ILE A 23 -7.77 16.43 -21.85
N THR A 24 -7.34 15.50 -22.71
CA THR A 24 -7.13 15.77 -24.14
C THR A 24 -8.36 15.29 -24.91
N LEU A 25 -9.09 16.23 -25.49
CA LEU A 25 -10.31 15.92 -26.23
C LEU A 25 -9.96 15.42 -27.63
N GLY A 26 -10.50 14.26 -28.01
CA GLY A 26 -10.31 13.68 -29.35
C GLY A 26 -8.86 13.32 -29.71
N GLY A 27 -7.95 13.29 -28.72
CA GLY A 27 -6.52 13.01 -28.94
C GLY A 27 -5.72 14.17 -29.54
N ASP A 28 -6.30 15.36 -29.73
CA ASP A 28 -5.57 16.54 -30.21
C ASP A 28 -4.95 17.29 -29.02
N PRO A 29 -3.60 17.37 -28.91
CA PRO A 29 -2.93 18.04 -27.80
C PRO A 29 -3.30 19.51 -27.62
N ARG A 30 -3.77 20.17 -28.69
CA ARG A 30 -4.23 21.58 -28.65
C ARG A 30 -5.58 21.71 -27.96
N ALA A 31 -6.36 20.64 -27.88
CA ALA A 31 -7.64 20.54 -27.18
C ALA A 31 -7.47 19.95 -25.77
N THR A 32 -6.41 20.34 -25.08
CA THR A 32 -6.13 19.95 -23.69
C THR A 32 -6.72 20.99 -22.74
N VAL A 33 -7.71 20.59 -21.93
CA VAL A 33 -8.46 21.49 -21.06
C VAL A 33 -8.61 20.95 -19.64
N PHE A 34 -8.71 21.85 -18.67
CA PHE A 34 -9.03 21.55 -17.29
C PHE A 34 -10.30 20.69 -17.19
N SER A 35 -10.17 19.55 -16.54
CA SER A 35 -11.18 18.48 -16.56
C SER A 35 -12.32 18.74 -15.59
N THR A 36 -13.52 18.24 -15.93
CA THR A 36 -14.71 18.35 -15.07
C THR A 36 -14.48 17.80 -13.66
N PRO A 37 -13.85 16.63 -13.45
CA PRO A 37 -13.62 16.11 -12.09
C PRO A 37 -12.74 17.05 -11.23
N ASN A 38 -11.69 17.63 -11.82
CA ASN A 38 -10.83 18.56 -11.10
C ASN A 38 -11.53 19.91 -10.84
N MET A 39 -12.41 20.33 -11.75
CA MET A 39 -13.27 21.51 -11.56
C MET A 39 -14.25 21.32 -10.39
N ILE A 40 -14.89 20.15 -10.28
CA ILE A 40 -15.73 19.78 -9.14
C ILE A 40 -14.91 19.82 -7.85
N LEU A 41 -13.72 19.22 -7.84
CA LEU A 41 -12.85 19.17 -6.67
C LEU A 41 -12.39 20.57 -6.21
N LEU A 42 -12.08 21.46 -7.15
CA LEU A 42 -11.71 22.85 -6.87
C LEU A 42 -12.84 23.59 -6.14
N MET A 43 -14.06 23.50 -6.66
CA MET A 43 -15.25 24.13 -6.07
C MET A 43 -15.64 23.51 -4.74
N GLU A 44 -15.56 22.18 -4.64
CA GLU A 44 -15.81 21.47 -3.39
C GLU A 44 -14.86 21.93 -2.27
N ARG A 45 -13.57 22.06 -2.59
CA ARG A 45 -12.56 22.50 -1.62
C ARG A 45 -12.71 23.98 -1.30
N ALA A 46 -13.10 24.85 -2.24
CA ALA A 46 -13.45 26.23 -1.93
C ALA A 46 -14.59 26.31 -0.90
N ALA A 47 -15.61 25.45 -1.00
CA ALA A 47 -16.68 25.36 -0.01
C ALA A 47 -16.19 24.84 1.35
N ARG A 48 -15.18 23.95 1.37
CA ARG A 48 -14.51 23.54 2.62
C ARG A 48 -13.75 24.71 3.25
N GLU A 49 -13.02 25.48 2.46
CA GLU A 49 -12.29 26.67 2.94
C GLU A 49 -13.25 27.72 3.51
N ALA A 50 -14.44 27.88 2.94
CA ALA A 50 -15.48 28.77 3.48
C ALA A 50 -15.89 28.40 4.91
N LEU A 51 -15.89 27.10 5.24
CA LEU A 51 -16.29 26.61 6.57
C LEU A 51 -15.16 26.51 7.56
N ARG A 52 -13.92 26.29 7.11
CA ARG A 52 -12.77 25.98 7.96
C ARG A 52 -12.60 26.95 9.14
N PRO A 53 -12.73 28.29 8.99
CA PRO A 53 -12.59 29.22 10.11
C PRO A 53 -13.63 29.06 11.23
N PHE A 54 -14.73 28.36 10.96
CA PHE A 54 -15.88 28.23 11.86
C PHE A 54 -15.99 26.84 12.49
N LEU A 55 -15.12 25.90 12.12
CA LEU A 55 -15.08 24.55 12.70
C LEU A 55 -14.44 24.60 14.10
N GLU A 56 -15.02 23.85 15.03
CA GLU A 56 -14.46 23.67 16.37
C GLU A 56 -13.53 22.45 16.41
N ALA A 57 -12.70 22.32 17.45
CA ALA A 57 -11.82 21.17 17.62
C ALA A 57 -12.65 19.85 17.62
N GLY A 58 -12.25 18.91 16.76
CA GLY A 58 -12.95 17.62 16.60
C GLY A 58 -14.13 17.64 15.62
N GLU A 59 -14.41 18.77 14.98
CA GLU A 59 -15.36 18.86 13.87
C GLU A 59 -14.67 18.90 12.51
N GLU A 60 -15.31 18.28 11.52
CA GLU A 60 -14.93 18.34 10.12
C GLU A 60 -16.15 18.67 9.26
N SER A 61 -15.92 19.11 8.02
CA SER A 61 -17.00 19.24 7.04
C SER A 61 -16.86 18.22 5.91
N VAL A 62 -17.95 17.53 5.60
CA VAL A 62 -18.03 16.53 4.51
C VAL A 62 -18.97 17.01 3.42
N GLY A 63 -18.62 16.77 2.16
CA GLY A 63 -19.55 17.03 1.05
C GLY A 63 -20.70 16.04 1.08
N ILE A 64 -21.92 16.51 0.79
CA ILE A 64 -23.11 15.65 0.78
C ILE A 64 -23.85 15.69 -0.56
N ASP A 65 -23.81 16.82 -1.27
CA ASP A 65 -24.42 16.99 -2.59
C ASP A 65 -23.58 17.96 -3.40
N VAL A 66 -23.42 17.69 -4.69
CA VAL A 66 -22.70 18.55 -5.64
C VAL A 66 -23.38 18.51 -6.99
N ASN A 67 -23.65 19.68 -7.57
CA ASN A 67 -24.25 19.79 -8.90
C ASN A 67 -23.55 20.89 -9.69
N ILE A 68 -22.80 20.52 -10.73
CA ILE A 68 -21.91 21.44 -11.45
C ILE A 68 -22.20 21.38 -12.95
N GLN A 69 -22.32 22.57 -13.54
CA GLN A 69 -22.30 22.77 -14.98
C GLN A 69 -20.91 23.22 -15.43
N HIS A 70 -20.27 22.43 -16.31
CA HIS A 70 -19.02 22.81 -16.98
C HIS A 70 -19.36 23.68 -18.19
N ILE A 71 -18.85 24.92 -18.22
CA ILE A 71 -19.21 25.95 -19.20
C ILE A 71 -18.06 26.26 -20.16
N GLY A 72 -16.80 26.15 -19.72
CA GLY A 72 -15.63 26.43 -20.55
C GLY A 72 -14.37 25.77 -20.03
N GLY A 73 -13.32 25.73 -20.85
CA GLY A 73 -12.04 25.10 -20.48
C GLY A 73 -11.03 26.07 -19.88
N ALA A 74 -9.93 25.54 -19.36
CA ALA A 74 -8.71 26.30 -19.06
C ALA A 74 -7.49 25.51 -19.54
N PRO A 75 -6.51 26.15 -20.21
CA PRO A 75 -5.35 25.42 -20.72
C PRO A 75 -4.39 25.04 -19.59
N LEU A 76 -3.44 24.16 -19.91
CA LEU A 76 -2.30 23.87 -19.05
C LEU A 76 -1.55 25.17 -18.70
N GLY A 77 -1.18 25.32 -17.42
CA GLY A 77 -0.52 26.50 -16.87
C GLY A 77 -1.46 27.65 -16.49
N ALA A 78 -2.76 27.57 -16.82
CA ALA A 78 -3.71 28.61 -16.44
C ALA A 78 -3.94 28.64 -14.92
N VAL A 79 -4.14 29.84 -14.38
CA VAL A 79 -4.59 30.01 -13.00
C VAL A 79 -6.11 29.87 -12.97
N VAL A 80 -6.61 28.90 -12.22
CA VAL A 80 -8.04 28.67 -11.98
C VAL A 80 -8.41 28.94 -10.54
N ARG A 81 -9.54 29.60 -10.31
CA ARG A 81 -10.03 30.00 -8.99
C ARG A 81 -11.42 29.46 -8.75
N GLY A 82 -11.57 28.63 -7.73
CA GLY A 82 -12.84 28.20 -7.17
C GLY A 82 -13.34 29.20 -6.13
N ILE A 83 -14.62 29.53 -6.19
CA ILE A 83 -15.29 30.42 -5.24
C ILE A 83 -16.52 29.67 -4.72
N ALA A 84 -16.76 29.71 -3.42
CA ALA A 84 -17.94 29.13 -2.80
C ALA A 84 -18.54 30.15 -1.84
N LYS A 85 -19.79 30.54 -2.10
CA LYS A 85 -20.53 31.53 -1.31
C LYS A 85 -21.66 30.84 -0.55
N VAL A 86 -21.73 31.04 0.76
CA VAL A 86 -22.76 30.47 1.62
C VAL A 86 -24.14 31.04 1.26
N THR A 87 -25.09 30.17 0.93
CA THR A 87 -26.47 30.54 0.54
C THR A 87 -27.53 30.09 1.54
N VAL A 88 -27.29 28.97 2.25
CA VAL A 88 -28.21 28.45 3.27
C VAL A 88 -27.41 27.87 4.43
N ILE A 89 -27.83 28.16 5.66
CA ILE A 89 -27.30 27.54 6.88
C ILE A 89 -28.49 26.89 7.60
N ASP A 90 -28.55 25.57 7.57
CA ASP A 90 -29.58 24.77 8.22
C ASP A 90 -28.95 23.84 9.27
N GLY A 91 -28.84 24.35 10.49
CA GLY A 91 -28.23 23.63 11.62
C GLY A 91 -26.75 23.31 11.41
N ARG A 92 -26.46 22.08 10.98
CA ARG A 92 -25.11 21.57 10.64
C ARG A 92 -24.91 21.38 9.13
N ARG A 93 -25.94 21.62 8.32
CA ARG A 93 -25.86 21.58 6.87
C ARG A 93 -25.68 23.00 6.34
N VAL A 94 -24.74 23.18 5.41
CA VAL A 94 -24.48 24.46 4.76
C VAL A 94 -24.47 24.27 3.25
N SER A 95 -25.19 25.12 2.54
CA SER A 95 -25.25 25.12 1.08
C SER A 95 -24.52 26.33 0.51
N PHE A 96 -23.99 26.15 -0.68
CA PHE A 96 -23.14 27.10 -1.38
C PHE A 96 -23.57 27.24 -2.83
N ASP A 97 -23.52 28.47 -3.34
CA ASP A 97 -23.30 28.71 -4.76
C ASP A 97 -21.80 28.61 -5.01
N VAL A 98 -21.42 27.84 -6.03
CA VAL A 98 -20.02 27.60 -6.37
C VAL A 98 -19.71 27.94 -7.81
N GLU A 99 -18.53 28.51 -8.02
CA GLU A 99 -18.05 28.92 -9.34
C GLU A 99 -16.57 28.55 -9.51
N ALA A 100 -16.17 28.27 -10.75
CA ALA A 100 -14.78 28.18 -11.15
C ALA A 100 -14.50 29.18 -12.26
N TRP A 101 -13.39 29.90 -12.13
CA TRP A 101 -12.95 30.95 -13.04
C TRP A 101 -11.54 30.67 -13.54
N ALA A 102 -11.25 30.96 -14.80
CA ALA A 102 -9.90 31.03 -15.36
C ALA A 102 -9.63 32.47 -15.79
N GLY A 103 -8.83 33.19 -15.00
CA GLY A 103 -8.74 34.65 -15.15
C GLY A 103 -10.10 35.32 -14.90
N ASP A 104 -10.59 36.05 -15.90
CA ASP A 104 -11.90 36.71 -15.93
C ASP A 104 -13.02 35.87 -16.57
N ARG A 105 -12.71 34.65 -17.03
CA ARG A 105 -13.69 33.77 -17.69
C ARG A 105 -14.28 32.76 -16.72
N LEU A 106 -15.61 32.73 -16.62
CA LEU A 106 -16.34 31.69 -15.93
C LEU A 106 -16.22 30.36 -16.70
N ILE A 107 -15.68 29.33 -16.05
CA ILE A 107 -15.45 28.00 -16.65
C ILE A 107 -16.37 26.92 -16.06
N GLY A 108 -16.95 27.15 -14.88
CA GLY A 108 -17.99 26.30 -14.33
C GLY A 108 -18.77 26.99 -13.22
N ARG A 109 -19.99 26.51 -12.98
CA ARG A 109 -20.87 27.02 -11.91
C ARG A 109 -21.78 25.92 -11.39
N GLY A 110 -22.32 26.10 -10.20
CA GLY A 110 -23.33 25.20 -9.68
C GLY A 110 -23.60 25.40 -8.21
N THR A 111 -24.06 24.34 -7.56
CA THR A 111 -24.37 24.33 -6.14
C THR A 111 -23.63 23.20 -5.43
N HIS A 112 -23.31 23.42 -4.17
CA HIS A 112 -22.68 22.42 -3.30
C HIS A 112 -23.33 22.44 -1.92
N SER A 113 -23.38 21.30 -1.25
CA SER A 113 -23.77 21.22 0.15
C SER A 113 -22.73 20.46 0.95
N ARG A 114 -22.45 20.95 2.17
CA ARG A 114 -21.59 20.28 3.15
C ARG A 114 -22.32 20.08 4.46
N ALA A 115 -22.05 18.98 5.14
CA ALA A 115 -22.47 18.72 6.51
C ALA A 115 -21.28 18.85 7.46
N ILE A 116 -21.48 19.51 8.60
CA ILE A 116 -20.52 19.55 9.70
C ILE A 116 -20.76 18.32 10.58
N VAL A 117 -19.71 17.53 10.78
CA VAL A 117 -19.75 16.26 11.51
C VAL A 117 -18.73 16.25 12.64
N LEU A 118 -19.05 15.54 13.72
CA LEU A 118 -18.10 15.24 14.79
C LEU A 118 -17.31 13.99 14.39
N VAL A 119 -15.98 14.09 14.39
CA VAL A 119 -15.09 12.99 14.01
C VAL A 119 -15.29 11.77 14.92
N SER A 120 -15.45 11.97 16.22
CA SER A 120 -15.71 10.89 17.19
C SER A 120 -16.98 10.09 16.87
N ARG A 121 -18.09 10.77 16.57
CA ARG A 121 -19.35 10.10 16.20
C ARG A 121 -19.24 9.36 14.87
N LEU A 122 -18.47 9.89 13.92
CA LEU A 122 -18.23 9.21 12.66
C LEU A 122 -17.45 7.91 12.90
N ILE A 123 -16.41 7.94 13.74
CA ILE A 123 -15.64 6.76 14.14
C ILE A 123 -16.54 5.72 14.81
N GLU A 124 -17.36 6.12 15.79
CA GLU A 124 -18.30 5.21 16.47
C GLU A 124 -19.29 4.56 15.49
N ASN A 125 -19.82 5.33 14.53
CA ASN A 125 -20.77 4.81 13.54
C ASN A 125 -20.09 3.84 12.56
N LEU A 126 -18.86 4.13 12.13
CA LEU A 126 -18.09 3.23 11.29
C LEU A 126 -17.75 1.92 12.02
N GLN A 127 -17.42 2.00 13.31
CA GLN A 127 -17.21 0.82 14.16
C GLN A 127 -18.50 0.00 14.34
N LYS A 128 -19.66 0.66 14.53
CA LYS A 128 -20.97 -0.02 14.61
C LYS A 128 -21.35 -0.71 13.30
N LEU A 129 -21.10 -0.07 12.16
CA LEU A 129 -21.34 -0.67 10.83
C LEU A 129 -20.42 -1.88 10.59
N ALA A 130 -19.19 -1.82 11.06
CA ALA A 130 -18.28 -2.97 11.06
C ALA A 130 -18.78 -4.09 11.99
N GLY A 131 -19.44 -3.76 13.12
CA GLY A 131 -19.99 -4.73 14.08
C GLY A 131 -21.41 -5.26 13.79
N SER A 132 -22.21 -4.61 12.95
CA SER A 132 -23.61 -4.98 12.66
C SER A 132 -23.79 -6.07 11.58
N SER A 133 -22.69 -6.68 11.12
CA SER A 133 -22.72 -7.85 10.25
C SER A 133 -22.75 -9.14 11.10
N GLN A 134 -23.77 -9.32 11.94
CA GLN A 134 -23.99 -10.57 12.67
C GLN A 134 -25.06 -11.43 11.96
N VAL A 135 -24.60 -12.46 11.25
CA VAL A 135 -25.38 -13.67 11.01
C VAL A 135 -25.19 -14.57 12.23
N ASP A 136 -26.32 -15.09 12.70
CA ASP A 136 -26.59 -15.99 13.83
C ASP A 136 -25.38 -16.67 14.52
N HIS A 137 -25.07 -16.23 15.74
CA HIS A 137 -23.97 -16.72 16.57
C HIS A 137 -24.38 -17.93 17.42
N SER A 138 -24.48 -19.09 16.78
CA SER A 138 -24.51 -20.38 17.51
C SER A 138 -23.54 -21.41 16.93
N GLN A 139 -22.29 -20.98 16.69
CA GLN A 139 -21.09 -21.82 16.80
C GLN A 139 -19.86 -20.90 16.71
N SER A 140 -19.14 -20.75 17.82
CA SER A 140 -18.03 -19.81 17.97
C SER A 140 -16.78 -20.30 17.23
N VAL A 141 -16.45 -19.66 16.11
CA VAL A 141 -15.07 -19.50 15.63
C VAL A 141 -14.92 -18.06 15.13
N ALA A 142 -14.10 -17.29 15.86
CA ALA A 142 -13.55 -15.97 15.57
C ALA A 142 -14.04 -15.24 14.30
N THR A 143 -15.01 -14.34 14.47
CA THR A 143 -15.11 -13.13 13.65
C THR A 143 -13.95 -12.19 14.04
N GLU A 144 -12.77 -12.39 13.46
CA GLU A 144 -11.63 -11.48 13.61
C GLU A 144 -11.33 -10.72 12.32
N ASN A 145 -11.48 -9.41 12.46
CA ASN A 145 -11.00 -8.27 11.67
C ASN A 145 -10.11 -8.56 10.45
N VAL A 146 -10.44 -7.92 9.32
CA VAL A 146 -9.45 -7.55 8.29
C VAL A 146 -8.27 -6.91 9.02
N MET A 147 -7.05 -7.39 8.75
CA MET A 147 -5.83 -6.97 9.44
C MET A 147 -5.75 -5.45 9.53
N THR A 148 -6.03 -4.89 10.71
CA THR A 148 -5.52 -3.56 11.06
C THR A 148 -4.05 -3.79 11.34
N GLN A 149 -3.17 -3.16 10.57
CA GLN A 149 -1.71 -3.23 10.76
C GLN A 149 -1.30 -2.52 12.06
N THR A 150 -1.82 -3.01 13.17
CA THR A 150 -1.59 -2.50 14.50
C THR A 150 -0.29 -3.13 14.98
N PRO A 151 0.74 -2.32 15.30
CA PRO A 151 1.98 -2.84 15.86
C PRO A 151 1.72 -3.58 17.17
N ASN A 152 2.27 -4.79 17.31
CA ASN A 152 2.31 -5.52 18.57
C ASN A 152 3.70 -5.38 19.20
N SER A 153 3.80 -4.59 20.27
CA SER A 153 5.03 -4.42 21.05
C SER A 153 5.26 -5.51 22.11
N GLY A 154 4.36 -6.49 22.22
CA GLY A 154 4.47 -7.63 23.12
C GLY A 154 5.24 -8.80 22.52
N ALA A 155 5.26 -9.93 23.25
CA ALA A 155 5.88 -11.15 22.75
C ALA A 155 5.10 -11.72 21.55
N LEU A 156 5.84 -12.37 20.64
CA LEU A 156 5.25 -13.17 19.57
C LEU A 156 4.55 -14.39 20.20
N PRO A 157 3.29 -14.70 19.83
CA PRO A 157 2.62 -15.90 20.34
C PRO A 157 3.32 -17.18 19.87
N SER A 158 2.99 -18.31 20.50
CA SER A 158 3.47 -19.61 20.03
C SER A 158 2.95 -19.87 18.61
N LEU A 159 3.84 -20.31 17.72
CA LEU A 159 3.54 -20.58 16.32
C LEU A 159 3.72 -22.08 16.04
N GLU A 160 2.80 -22.68 15.29
CA GLU A 160 2.85 -24.10 14.91
C GLU A 160 3.29 -24.28 13.45
N THR A 161 2.88 -23.36 12.59
CA THR A 161 3.08 -23.41 11.13
C THR A 161 4.18 -22.50 10.63
N LEU A 162 4.71 -21.63 11.49
CA LEU A 162 5.86 -20.75 11.24
C LEU A 162 6.91 -20.93 12.33
N THR A 163 8.17 -20.66 12.01
CA THR A 163 9.19 -20.39 13.03
C THR A 163 9.84 -19.04 12.79
N VAL A 164 10.22 -18.36 13.86
CA VAL A 164 10.90 -17.06 13.81
C VAL A 164 12.13 -17.12 14.71
N ASP A 165 13.31 -16.95 14.10
CA ASP A 165 14.59 -16.79 14.81
C ASP A 165 15.09 -15.36 14.63
N VAL A 166 15.49 -14.71 15.72
CA VAL A 166 16.05 -13.35 15.68
C VAL A 166 17.50 -13.40 16.12
N SER A 167 18.41 -13.06 15.20
CA SER A 167 19.84 -12.96 15.49
C SER A 167 20.43 -11.73 14.80
N ASN A 168 21.22 -10.94 15.54
CA ASN A 168 21.88 -9.74 15.01
C ASN A 168 20.94 -8.76 14.29
N ARG A 169 19.75 -8.53 14.83
CA ARG A 169 18.68 -7.70 14.23
C ARG A 169 18.14 -8.20 12.89
N ILE A 170 18.36 -9.46 12.58
CA ILE A 170 17.79 -10.15 11.41
C ILE A 170 16.78 -11.17 11.93
N ALA A 171 15.53 -11.03 11.51
CA ALA A 171 14.51 -12.06 11.75
C ALA A 171 14.51 -13.05 10.58
N THR A 172 14.65 -14.34 10.85
CA THR A 172 14.48 -15.42 9.88
C THR A 172 13.11 -16.05 10.12
N VAL A 173 12.15 -15.77 9.24
CA VAL A 173 10.80 -16.33 9.24
C VAL A 173 10.81 -17.55 8.31
N ILE A 174 10.45 -18.71 8.85
CA ILE A 174 10.43 -19.98 8.11
C ILE A 174 9.01 -20.51 8.06
N LEU A 175 8.49 -20.71 6.84
CA LEU A 175 7.25 -21.45 6.63
C LEU A 175 7.48 -22.91 7.01
N ASN A 176 6.80 -23.41 8.04
CA ASN A 176 7.10 -24.68 8.69
C ASN A 176 5.95 -25.70 8.56
N ARG A 177 5.53 -25.97 7.32
CA ARG A 177 4.63 -27.09 6.99
C ARG A 177 5.25 -27.97 5.90
N PRO A 178 6.46 -28.53 6.10
CA PRO A 178 7.21 -29.20 5.03
C PRO A 178 6.47 -30.42 4.42
N ARG A 179 5.66 -31.12 5.23
CA ARG A 179 4.83 -32.25 4.76
C ARG A 179 3.74 -31.83 3.76
N ALA A 180 3.32 -30.58 3.81
CA ALA A 180 2.37 -29.96 2.88
C ALA A 180 3.08 -29.02 1.89
N LEU A 181 4.40 -29.15 1.72
CA LEU A 181 5.22 -28.27 0.88
C LEU A 181 5.03 -26.78 1.22
N ASN A 182 4.83 -26.50 2.52
CA ASN A 182 4.59 -25.16 3.06
C ASN A 182 3.36 -24.46 2.45
N ALA A 183 2.34 -25.22 2.03
CA ALA A 183 1.09 -24.64 1.59
C ALA A 183 0.45 -23.75 2.69
N VAL A 184 -0.18 -22.65 2.28
CA VAL A 184 -0.78 -21.65 3.17
C VAL A 184 -2.20 -22.07 3.51
N ASN A 185 -2.43 -22.34 4.80
CA ASN A 185 -3.75 -22.64 5.34
C ASN A 185 -4.20 -21.50 6.28
N VAL A 186 -5.44 -21.56 6.76
CA VAL A 186 -6.03 -20.54 7.67
C VAL A 186 -5.11 -20.26 8.86
N ARG A 187 -4.55 -21.31 9.48
CA ARG A 187 -3.64 -21.16 10.62
C ARG A 187 -2.36 -20.40 10.25
N MET A 188 -1.71 -20.77 9.14
CA MET A 188 -0.51 -20.07 8.68
C MET A 188 -0.81 -18.62 8.30
N THR A 189 -1.98 -18.33 7.74
CA THR A 189 -2.42 -16.94 7.52
C THR A 189 -2.50 -16.17 8.84
N THR A 190 -3.21 -16.70 9.86
CA THR A 190 -3.29 -16.06 11.18
C THR A 190 -1.91 -15.89 11.83
N GLU A 191 -1.06 -16.92 11.78
CA GLU A 191 0.28 -16.85 12.36
C GLU A 191 1.17 -15.83 11.64
N MET A 192 1.06 -15.72 10.31
CA MET A 192 1.79 -14.72 9.54
C MET A 192 1.31 -13.29 9.86
N GLU A 193 0.00 -13.09 10.04
CA GLU A 193 -0.55 -11.80 10.51
C GLU A 193 0.03 -11.42 11.88
N HIS A 194 0.14 -12.37 12.81
CA HIS A 194 0.81 -12.14 14.11
C HIS A 194 2.29 -11.79 13.93
N VAL A 195 3.01 -12.47 13.05
CA VAL A 195 4.41 -12.17 12.75
C VAL A 195 4.56 -10.77 12.15
N ILE A 196 3.71 -10.38 11.20
CA ILE A 196 3.71 -9.04 10.59
C ILE A 196 3.44 -7.97 11.65
N SER A 197 2.40 -8.14 12.48
CA SER A 197 2.06 -7.21 13.56
C SER A 197 3.20 -7.08 14.58
N TRP A 198 3.84 -8.20 14.92
CA TRP A 198 5.00 -8.22 15.81
C TRP A 198 6.21 -7.50 15.18
N LEU A 199 6.52 -7.75 13.91
CA LEU A 199 7.59 -7.04 13.19
C LEU A 199 7.35 -5.53 13.14
N LEU A 200 6.11 -5.08 12.93
CA LEU A 200 5.74 -3.67 12.98
C LEU A 200 6.01 -3.04 14.36
N GLY A 201 5.81 -3.80 15.44
CA GLY A 201 6.03 -3.35 16.81
C GLY A 201 7.49 -3.35 17.27
N HIS A 202 8.40 -3.97 16.50
CA HIS A 202 9.81 -4.16 16.87
C HIS A 202 10.80 -3.67 15.79
N PRO A 203 10.64 -2.44 15.25
CA PRO A 203 11.46 -1.94 14.14
C PRO A 203 12.92 -1.67 14.54
N GLN A 204 13.23 -1.58 15.83
CA GLN A 204 14.58 -1.37 16.34
C GLN A 204 15.29 -2.71 16.55
N GLU A 205 14.60 -3.69 17.11
CA GLU A 205 15.10 -5.04 17.39
C GLU A 205 15.28 -5.83 16.10
N VAL A 206 14.36 -5.69 15.15
CA VAL A 206 14.42 -6.32 13.83
C VAL A 206 14.54 -5.25 12.76
N ARG A 207 15.63 -5.31 12.01
CA ARG A 207 16.00 -4.35 10.98
C ARG A 207 15.92 -4.92 9.57
N VAL A 208 16.03 -6.24 9.40
CA VAL A 208 15.87 -6.96 8.13
C VAL A 208 15.16 -8.28 8.38
N VAL A 209 14.31 -8.71 7.46
CA VAL A 209 13.59 -10.00 7.51
C VAL A 209 14.07 -10.90 6.38
N LEU A 210 14.37 -12.15 6.70
CA LEU A 210 14.59 -13.24 5.75
C LEU A 210 13.37 -14.16 5.79
N LEU A 211 12.71 -14.38 4.66
CA LEU A 211 11.59 -15.30 4.53
C LEU A 211 12.02 -16.54 3.74
N THR A 212 11.79 -17.75 4.26
CA THR A 212 12.14 -19.00 3.57
C THR A 212 11.17 -20.14 3.93
N GLY A 213 11.27 -21.28 3.25
CA GLY A 213 10.49 -22.48 3.56
C GLY A 213 11.32 -23.57 4.23
N ALA A 214 10.70 -24.33 5.14
CA ALA A 214 11.29 -25.54 5.67
C ALA A 214 11.28 -26.67 4.63
N GLY A 215 12.33 -27.49 4.60
CA GLY A 215 12.41 -28.65 3.70
C GLY A 215 12.72 -28.27 2.25
N THR A 216 12.06 -28.94 1.30
CA THR A 216 12.41 -28.91 -0.13
C THR A 216 11.63 -27.89 -0.96
N ALA A 217 10.61 -27.25 -0.39
CA ALA A 217 9.79 -26.23 -1.06
C ALA A 217 9.90 -24.91 -0.32
N PHE A 218 9.76 -23.81 -1.06
CA PHE A 218 9.53 -22.51 -0.44
C PHE A 218 8.07 -22.44 0.04
N CYS A 219 7.11 -22.50 -0.90
CA CYS A 219 5.68 -22.52 -0.63
C CYS A 219 4.89 -23.02 -1.86
N ALA A 220 4.05 -24.03 -1.69
CA ALA A 220 3.24 -24.60 -2.76
C ALA A 220 1.93 -23.84 -3.07
N GLY A 221 1.71 -22.68 -2.46
CA GLY A 221 0.49 -21.89 -2.64
C GLY A 221 -0.54 -22.16 -1.55
N ASP A 222 -1.81 -21.84 -1.82
CA ASP A 222 -2.90 -22.13 -0.88
C ASP A 222 -3.08 -23.63 -0.67
N ASP A 223 -3.45 -24.03 0.55
CA ASP A 223 -3.74 -25.41 0.88
C ASP A 223 -5.08 -25.83 0.24
N VAL A 224 -5.00 -26.35 -0.99
CA VAL A 224 -6.17 -26.76 -1.79
C VAL A 224 -7.04 -27.79 -1.06
N LYS A 225 -6.47 -28.60 -0.17
CA LYS A 225 -7.26 -29.56 0.63
C LYS A 225 -8.14 -28.84 1.64
N GLU A 226 -7.63 -27.81 2.28
CA GLU A 226 -8.41 -26.96 3.19
C GLU A 226 -9.41 -26.13 2.41
N LEU A 227 -9.01 -25.51 1.30
CA LEU A 227 -9.89 -24.68 0.46
C LEU A 227 -11.14 -25.45 0.01
N ARG A 228 -11.01 -26.73 -0.34
CA ARG A 228 -12.14 -27.60 -0.71
C ARG A 228 -13.17 -27.77 0.41
N SER A 229 -12.78 -27.60 1.66
CA SER A 229 -13.65 -27.77 2.83
C SER A 229 -14.36 -26.48 3.27
N LEU A 230 -13.97 -25.32 2.72
CA LEU A 230 -14.53 -24.03 3.09
C LEU A 230 -15.78 -23.72 2.26
N ASP A 231 -16.77 -23.09 2.90
CA ASP A 231 -17.85 -22.42 2.17
C ASP A 231 -17.31 -21.14 1.47
N LEU A 232 -18.05 -20.63 0.49
CA LEU A 232 -17.60 -19.50 -0.34
C LEU A 232 -17.42 -18.19 0.44
N ASP A 233 -18.18 -17.98 1.51
CA ASP A 233 -18.10 -16.76 2.32
C ASP A 233 -16.87 -16.80 3.24
N THR A 234 -16.57 -17.96 3.81
CA THR A 234 -15.31 -18.21 4.52
C THR A 234 -14.10 -18.13 3.59
N ALA A 235 -14.16 -18.72 2.40
CA ALA A 235 -13.11 -18.61 1.39
C ALA A 235 -12.88 -17.15 0.98
N ARG A 236 -13.94 -16.38 0.75
CA ARG A 236 -13.86 -14.94 0.46
C ARG A 236 -13.13 -14.18 1.56
N ARG A 237 -13.50 -14.38 2.83
CA ARG A 237 -12.82 -13.73 3.98
C ARG A 237 -11.35 -14.10 4.04
N LEU A 238 -11.03 -15.38 3.88
CA LEU A 238 -9.65 -15.87 3.88
C LEU A 238 -8.84 -15.22 2.75
N SER A 239 -9.37 -15.15 1.52
CA SER A 239 -8.68 -14.53 0.40
C SER A 239 -8.40 -13.03 0.61
N HIS A 240 -9.33 -12.28 1.22
CA HIS A 240 -9.08 -10.88 1.57
C HIS A 240 -7.99 -10.74 2.64
N ARG A 241 -8.00 -11.60 3.66
CA ARG A 241 -6.94 -11.63 4.68
C ARG A 241 -5.58 -11.94 4.08
N GLN A 242 -5.49 -12.95 3.22
CA GLN A 242 -4.26 -13.32 2.53
C GLN A 242 -3.74 -12.18 1.62
N ALA A 243 -4.63 -11.51 0.88
CA ALA A 243 -4.25 -10.36 0.05
C ALA A 243 -3.63 -9.23 0.90
N GLU A 244 -4.26 -8.85 2.01
CA GLU A 244 -3.71 -7.83 2.93
C GLU A 244 -2.43 -8.30 3.63
N MET A 245 -2.33 -9.58 3.97
CA MET A 245 -1.14 -10.19 4.54
C MET A 245 0.07 -10.03 3.61
N TYR A 246 -0.08 -10.30 2.32
CA TYR A 246 1.01 -10.11 1.35
C TYR A 246 1.34 -8.63 1.11
N LEU A 247 0.33 -7.76 0.97
CA LEU A 247 0.54 -6.31 0.84
C LEU A 247 1.24 -5.70 2.06
N ALA A 248 1.08 -6.30 3.24
CA ALA A 248 1.72 -5.78 4.44
C ALA A 248 3.24 -5.89 4.43
N PHE A 249 3.83 -6.78 3.62
CA PHE A 249 5.29 -6.84 3.48
C PHE A 249 5.85 -5.53 2.91
N GLU A 250 5.15 -4.87 1.99
CA GLU A 250 5.54 -3.56 1.43
C GLU A 250 5.50 -2.47 2.50
N ARG A 251 4.58 -2.59 3.47
CA ARG A 251 4.36 -1.62 4.54
C ARG A 251 5.25 -1.85 5.77
N LEU A 252 5.94 -2.99 5.84
CA LEU A 252 6.93 -3.24 6.90
C LEU A 252 8.09 -2.24 6.81
N PRO A 253 8.53 -1.64 7.93
CA PRO A 253 9.72 -0.80 7.94
C PRO A 253 11.00 -1.61 7.65
N GLN A 254 11.00 -2.91 7.93
CA GLN A 254 12.13 -3.77 7.61
C GLN A 254 12.12 -4.16 6.13
N PRO A 255 13.27 -4.12 5.43
CA PRO A 255 13.44 -4.82 4.18
C PRO A 255 13.23 -6.33 4.37
N VAL A 256 12.53 -6.96 3.43
CA VAL A 256 12.20 -8.39 3.40
C VAL A 256 12.92 -9.03 2.22
N ILE A 257 13.67 -10.10 2.49
CA ILE A 257 14.37 -10.88 1.47
C ILE A 257 13.78 -12.29 1.45
N ALA A 258 13.14 -12.66 0.35
CA ALA A 258 12.70 -14.03 0.11
C ALA A 258 13.89 -14.90 -0.32
N LEU A 259 14.18 -15.93 0.48
CA LEU A 259 15.15 -16.97 0.20
C LEU A 259 14.40 -18.20 -0.32
N VAL A 260 14.21 -18.26 -1.63
CA VAL A 260 13.39 -19.28 -2.31
C VAL A 260 14.21 -20.57 -2.42
N ASN A 261 14.06 -21.44 -1.42
CA ASN A 261 14.81 -22.69 -1.26
C ASN A 261 14.38 -23.81 -2.23
N GLY A 262 13.19 -23.72 -2.81
CA GLY A 262 12.63 -24.70 -3.73
C GLY A 262 11.39 -24.18 -4.45
N ASP A 263 10.38 -25.03 -4.60
CA ASP A 263 9.13 -24.68 -5.30
C ASP A 263 8.40 -23.50 -4.65
N ALA A 264 8.02 -22.52 -5.47
CA ALA A 264 7.19 -21.36 -5.12
C ALA A 264 6.02 -21.28 -6.12
N PHE A 265 4.82 -21.70 -5.73
CA PHE A 265 3.67 -21.81 -6.66
C PHE A 265 2.47 -21.03 -6.16
N GLY A 266 1.72 -20.38 -7.07
CA GLY A 266 0.52 -19.61 -6.76
C GLY A 266 0.76 -18.59 -5.64
N ALA A 267 0.03 -18.70 -4.53
CA ALA A 267 0.26 -17.88 -3.35
C ALA A 267 1.70 -17.92 -2.80
N GLY A 268 2.46 -19.00 -3.04
CA GLY A 268 3.88 -19.08 -2.73
C GLY A 268 4.77 -18.28 -3.66
N CYS A 269 4.38 -18.12 -4.94
CA CYS A 269 4.98 -17.12 -5.82
C CYS A 269 4.70 -15.72 -5.27
N VAL A 270 3.44 -15.43 -4.91
CA VAL A 270 3.03 -14.15 -4.31
C VAL A 270 3.89 -13.84 -3.09
N ALA A 271 4.00 -14.77 -2.14
CA ALA A 271 4.83 -14.62 -0.95
C ALA A 271 6.30 -14.26 -1.28
N ALA A 272 6.85 -14.83 -2.35
CA ALA A 272 8.22 -14.53 -2.78
C ALA A 272 8.34 -13.13 -3.39
N TYR A 273 7.41 -12.72 -4.26
CA TYR A 273 7.50 -11.42 -4.94
C TYR A 273 6.90 -10.25 -4.19
N SER A 274 6.15 -10.47 -3.12
CA SER A 274 5.79 -9.44 -2.14
C SER A 274 6.95 -9.08 -1.21
N ALA A 275 8.05 -9.85 -1.20
CA ALA A 275 9.30 -9.43 -0.57
C ALA A 275 10.01 -8.35 -1.40
N ASP A 276 10.88 -7.55 -0.79
CA ASP A 276 11.62 -6.50 -1.49
C ASP A 276 12.71 -7.07 -2.42
N MET A 277 13.32 -8.19 -2.03
CA MET A 277 14.33 -8.90 -2.82
C MET A 277 14.10 -10.41 -2.81
N ARG A 278 14.53 -11.08 -3.87
CA ARG A 278 14.42 -12.54 -4.04
C ARG A 278 15.76 -13.16 -4.42
N ILE A 279 16.16 -14.17 -3.66
CA ILE A 279 17.31 -15.03 -3.95
C ILE A 279 16.78 -16.45 -4.06
N ALA A 280 17.06 -17.12 -5.17
CA ALA A 280 16.55 -18.46 -5.43
C ALA A 280 17.68 -19.49 -5.48
N THR A 281 17.37 -20.74 -5.16
CA THR A 281 18.30 -21.84 -5.45
C THR A 281 18.26 -22.20 -6.93
N HIS A 282 19.30 -22.85 -7.44
CA HIS A 282 19.28 -23.41 -8.80
C HIS A 282 18.10 -24.36 -9.04
N GLY A 283 17.66 -25.07 -7.99
CA GLY A 283 16.55 -26.02 -8.06
C GLY A 283 15.16 -25.40 -7.82
N ALA A 284 15.08 -24.09 -7.52
CA ALA A 284 13.81 -23.42 -7.32
C ALA A 284 13.02 -23.31 -8.63
N ARG A 285 11.70 -23.38 -8.51
CA ARG A 285 10.75 -23.31 -9.63
C ARG A 285 9.60 -22.39 -9.25
N PHE A 286 9.12 -21.63 -10.23
CA PHE A 286 8.04 -20.65 -10.04
C PHE A 286 6.89 -20.97 -10.99
N ALA A 287 5.65 -20.83 -10.53
CA ALA A 287 4.45 -21.06 -11.35
C ALA A 287 3.24 -20.34 -10.77
N MET A 288 2.29 -19.96 -11.63
CA MET A 288 0.94 -19.50 -11.25
C MET A 288 -0.10 -20.50 -11.79
N PRO A 289 -0.22 -21.71 -11.20
CA PRO A 289 -0.96 -22.83 -11.78
C PRO A 289 -2.47 -22.77 -11.56
N GLU A 290 -3.00 -21.72 -10.95
CA GLU A 290 -4.41 -21.60 -10.52
C GLU A 290 -5.41 -21.88 -11.65
N VAL A 291 -5.09 -21.47 -12.88
CA VAL A 291 -5.96 -21.70 -14.05
C VAL A 291 -6.22 -23.18 -14.31
N ARG A 292 -5.27 -24.06 -13.95
CA ARG A 292 -5.39 -25.52 -14.06
C ARG A 292 -6.38 -26.09 -13.04
N LEU A 293 -6.69 -25.34 -11.99
CA LEU A 293 -7.68 -25.67 -10.96
C LEU A 293 -9.05 -25.01 -11.22
N GLY A 294 -9.14 -24.11 -12.21
CA GLY A 294 -10.39 -23.48 -12.64
C GLY A 294 -10.62 -22.07 -12.12
N TRP A 295 -9.59 -21.41 -11.58
CA TRP A 295 -9.67 -20.01 -11.12
C TRP A 295 -8.42 -19.21 -11.49
N PRO A 296 -8.48 -17.87 -11.59
CA PRO A 296 -7.28 -17.05 -11.77
C PRO A 296 -6.50 -16.94 -10.44
N PRO A 297 -5.23 -16.50 -10.47
CA PRO A 297 -4.55 -16.08 -9.24
C PRO A 297 -5.37 -15.05 -8.47
N GLY A 298 -5.60 -15.30 -7.18
CA GLY A 298 -6.53 -14.50 -6.37
C GLY A 298 -6.01 -13.12 -5.96
N TYR A 299 -4.69 -12.91 -6.02
CA TYR A 299 -4.01 -11.68 -5.59
C TYR A 299 -2.61 -11.59 -6.19
N GLY A 300 -2.00 -10.40 -6.15
CA GLY A 300 -0.60 -10.18 -6.57
C GLY A 300 -0.33 -10.14 -8.08
N ILE A 301 -1.35 -10.20 -8.96
CA ILE A 301 -1.17 -10.14 -10.43
C ILE A 301 -0.54 -8.79 -10.85
N ALA A 302 -0.91 -7.69 -10.20
CA ALA A 302 -0.38 -6.37 -10.52
C ALA A 302 1.14 -6.29 -10.26
N GLN A 303 1.60 -6.75 -9.09
CA GLN A 303 3.02 -6.86 -8.74
C GLN A 303 3.77 -7.79 -9.71
N LEU A 304 3.20 -8.96 -10.04
CA LEU A 304 3.84 -9.84 -11.03
C LEU A 304 4.00 -9.12 -12.38
N THR A 305 2.96 -8.39 -12.80
CA THR A 305 2.97 -7.64 -14.07
C THR A 305 3.99 -6.50 -14.05
N SER A 306 4.17 -5.78 -12.94
CA SER A 306 5.17 -4.73 -12.79
C SER A 306 6.60 -5.29 -12.86
N LEU A 307 6.81 -6.48 -12.29
CA LEU A 307 8.12 -7.14 -12.25
C LEU A 307 8.56 -7.75 -13.57
N VAL A 308 7.70 -8.55 -14.21
CA VAL A 308 8.08 -9.33 -15.41
C VAL A 308 7.49 -8.78 -16.71
N GLY A 309 6.62 -7.77 -16.63
CA GLY A 309 5.90 -7.24 -17.78
C GLY A 309 4.68 -8.09 -18.18
N LYS A 310 3.71 -7.44 -18.83
CA LYS A 310 2.41 -8.03 -19.17
C LYS A 310 2.48 -9.36 -19.91
N SER A 311 3.32 -9.47 -20.93
CA SER A 311 3.36 -10.68 -21.77
C SER A 311 3.82 -11.92 -20.99
N ARG A 312 4.86 -11.79 -20.17
CA ARG A 312 5.38 -12.90 -19.33
C ARG A 312 4.44 -13.23 -18.18
N ALA A 313 3.79 -12.22 -17.58
CA ALA A 313 2.77 -12.45 -16.57
C ALA A 313 1.57 -13.23 -17.15
N LEU A 314 1.12 -12.88 -18.36
CA LEU A 314 0.09 -13.64 -19.06
C LEU A 314 0.54 -15.06 -19.39
N GLU A 315 1.77 -15.24 -19.88
CA GLU A 315 2.34 -16.57 -20.14
C GLU A 315 2.29 -17.45 -18.89
N LEU A 316 2.77 -16.93 -17.75
CA LEU A 316 2.80 -17.68 -16.49
C LEU A 316 1.40 -18.02 -15.96
N CYS A 317 0.47 -17.05 -16.00
CA CYS A 317 -0.87 -17.20 -15.42
C CYS A 317 -1.86 -17.95 -16.32
N LEU A 318 -1.78 -17.79 -17.65
CA LEU A 318 -2.70 -18.45 -18.59
C LEU A 318 -2.31 -19.90 -18.87
N MET A 319 -1.00 -20.20 -18.88
CA MET A 319 -0.51 -21.57 -19.10
C MET A 319 -0.38 -22.35 -17.79
N GLY A 320 -0.19 -21.64 -16.67
CA GLY A 320 0.07 -22.25 -15.37
C GLY A 320 1.29 -23.17 -15.39
N GLU A 321 2.26 -22.89 -16.27
CA GLU A 321 3.49 -23.66 -16.42
C GLU A 321 4.55 -23.22 -15.43
N LEU A 322 5.49 -24.14 -15.14
CA LEU A 322 6.61 -23.86 -14.27
C LEU A 322 7.77 -23.27 -15.05
N ILE A 323 8.39 -22.23 -14.49
CA ILE A 323 9.65 -21.68 -14.97
C ILE A 323 10.78 -22.00 -13.97
N PRO A 324 11.98 -22.40 -14.44
CA PRO A 324 13.13 -22.61 -13.57
C PRO A 324 13.69 -21.27 -13.06
N ALA A 325 14.42 -21.32 -11.93
CA ALA A 325 15.03 -20.14 -11.31
C ALA A 325 15.89 -19.28 -12.28
N LYS A 326 16.57 -19.91 -13.24
CA LYS A 326 17.34 -19.20 -14.27
C LYS A 326 16.46 -18.30 -15.14
N GLN A 327 15.31 -18.81 -15.59
CA GLN A 327 14.37 -18.03 -16.39
C GLN A 327 13.71 -16.94 -15.54
N ALA A 328 13.40 -17.24 -14.27
CA ALA A 328 12.90 -16.23 -13.33
C ALA A 328 13.90 -15.08 -13.12
N LEU A 329 15.21 -15.36 -13.08
CA LEU A 329 16.27 -14.35 -13.07
C LEU A 329 16.28 -13.52 -14.36
N GLU A 330 16.25 -14.16 -15.53
CA GLU A 330 16.23 -13.50 -16.84
C GLU A 330 14.99 -12.59 -17.03
N TRP A 331 13.88 -12.95 -16.37
CA TRP A 331 12.64 -12.18 -16.42
C TRP A 331 12.60 -11.01 -15.45
N GLY A 332 13.56 -10.91 -14.52
CA GLY A 332 13.56 -9.91 -13.44
C GLY A 332 12.70 -10.30 -12.23
N LEU A 333 12.14 -11.51 -12.20
CA LEU A 333 11.39 -12.02 -11.07
C LEU A 333 12.33 -12.36 -9.89
N VAL A 334 13.57 -12.76 -10.13
CA VAL A 334 14.56 -13.10 -9.10
C VAL A 334 15.78 -12.20 -9.24
N ASN A 335 16.38 -11.74 -8.13
CA ASN A 335 17.57 -10.89 -8.15
C ASN A 335 18.86 -11.71 -8.31
N GLU A 336 18.92 -12.91 -7.72
CA GLU A 336 20.13 -13.74 -7.71
C GLU A 336 19.77 -15.24 -7.61
N VAL A 337 20.52 -16.09 -8.30
CA VAL A 337 20.40 -17.56 -8.22
C VAL A 337 21.69 -18.16 -7.67
N VAL A 338 21.58 -18.99 -6.63
CA VAL A 338 22.73 -19.57 -5.91
C VAL A 338 22.58 -21.05 -5.63
N ALA A 339 23.66 -21.73 -5.22
CA ALA A 339 23.58 -23.12 -4.77
C ALA A 339 22.73 -23.21 -3.48
N THR A 340 22.00 -24.30 -3.28
CA THR A 340 21.15 -24.50 -2.08
C THR A 340 21.94 -24.34 -0.79
N SER A 341 23.17 -24.87 -0.74
CA SER A 341 24.08 -24.73 0.42
C SER A 341 24.53 -23.30 0.70
N ALA A 342 24.43 -22.39 -0.29
CA ALA A 342 24.83 -21.00 -0.18
C ALA A 342 23.67 -20.05 0.12
N LEU A 343 22.40 -20.49 -0.04
CA LEU A 343 21.22 -19.62 0.01
C LEU A 343 21.13 -18.81 1.32
N MET A 344 21.13 -19.50 2.46
CA MET A 344 21.02 -18.83 3.77
C MET A 344 22.21 -17.89 4.05
N LYS A 345 23.44 -18.36 3.73
CA LYS A 345 24.65 -17.56 3.88
C LYS A 345 24.56 -16.27 3.05
N ARG A 346 24.11 -16.38 1.79
CA ARG A 346 23.98 -15.24 0.88
C ARG A 346 22.92 -14.25 1.34
N GLY A 347 21.76 -14.75 1.78
CA GLY A 347 20.70 -13.94 2.37
C GLY A 347 21.20 -13.14 3.57
N ARG A 348 21.89 -13.81 4.51
CA ARG A 348 22.50 -13.14 5.68
C ARG A 348 23.54 -12.09 5.28
N GLN A 349 24.39 -12.36 4.30
CA GLN A 349 25.37 -11.37 3.81
C GLN A 349 24.70 -10.10 3.26
N ILE A 350 23.59 -10.22 2.53
CA ILE A 350 22.85 -9.05 2.03
C ILE A 350 22.17 -8.31 3.19
N ALA A 351 21.56 -9.03 4.12
CA ALA A 351 20.96 -8.45 5.31
C ALA A 351 22.00 -7.69 6.16
N GLU A 352 23.16 -8.29 6.42
CA GLU A 352 24.27 -7.66 7.15
C GLU A 352 24.76 -6.38 6.47
N ARG A 353 24.79 -6.33 5.13
CA ARG A 353 25.10 -5.10 4.40
C ARG A 353 24.02 -4.03 4.58
N MET A 354 22.74 -4.41 4.61
CA MET A 354 21.64 -3.48 4.91
C MET A 354 21.72 -2.94 6.34
N LEU A 355 22.18 -3.75 7.31
CA LEU A 355 22.41 -3.29 8.68
C LEU A 355 23.48 -2.20 8.79
N GLN A 356 24.41 -2.12 7.82
CA GLN A 356 25.42 -1.05 7.75
C GLN A 356 24.89 0.24 7.12
N MET A 357 23.60 0.31 6.74
CA MET A 357 23.00 1.49 6.14
C MET A 357 22.12 2.24 7.16
N PRO A 358 21.86 3.56 6.95
CA PRO A 358 20.95 4.32 7.80
C PRO A 358 19.55 3.70 7.81
N ALA A 359 19.01 3.41 8.99
CA ALA A 359 17.74 2.70 9.13
C ALA A 359 16.59 3.44 8.46
N THR A 360 16.51 4.74 8.76
CA THR A 360 15.44 5.60 8.28
C THR A 360 15.52 5.81 6.77
N ALA A 361 16.74 5.93 6.19
CA ALA A 361 16.89 6.03 4.75
C ALA A 361 16.46 4.75 4.02
N LEU A 362 16.79 3.57 4.56
CA LEU A 362 16.31 2.29 3.99
C LEU A 362 14.77 2.17 4.05
N ARG A 363 14.18 2.49 5.21
CA ARG A 363 12.72 2.49 5.43
C ARG A 363 12.00 3.40 4.43
N GLU A 364 12.45 4.65 4.31
CA GLU A 364 11.86 5.60 3.38
C GLU A 364 12.07 5.19 1.92
N THR A 365 13.26 4.67 1.55
CA THR A 365 13.52 4.19 0.19
C THR A 365 12.54 3.07 -0.19
N LYS A 366 12.37 2.07 0.68
CA LYS A 366 11.39 1.00 0.48
C LYS A 366 9.97 1.57 0.32
N ARG A 367 9.56 2.45 1.23
CA ARG A 367 8.23 3.07 1.22
C ARG A 367 7.94 3.82 -0.08
N LEU A 368 8.93 4.55 -0.61
CA LEU A 368 8.79 5.32 -1.85
C LEU A 368 8.67 4.41 -3.09
N VAL A 369 9.49 3.36 -3.17
CA VAL A 369 9.43 2.40 -4.29
C VAL A 369 8.05 1.73 -4.39
N HIS A 370 7.50 1.31 -3.25
CA HIS A 370 6.15 0.70 -3.22
C HIS A 370 5.02 1.73 -3.41
N LEU A 371 5.26 3.01 -3.12
CA LEU A 371 4.29 4.08 -3.38
C LEU A 371 4.15 4.37 -4.89
N ASP A 372 5.19 4.13 -5.69
CA ASP A 372 5.21 4.43 -7.12
C ASP A 372 4.35 3.47 -7.95
N GLU A 373 3.95 2.31 -7.40
CA GLU A 373 3.09 1.33 -8.06
C GLU A 373 1.66 1.88 -8.30
N GLY A 374 1.48 2.59 -9.42
CA GLY A 374 0.21 3.19 -9.83
C GLY A 374 0.08 4.69 -9.50
N SER A 375 1.11 5.31 -8.94
CA SER A 375 1.16 6.77 -8.75
C SER A 375 1.48 7.50 -10.05
N GLN A 376 1.02 8.74 -10.19
CA GLN A 376 1.52 9.60 -11.27
C GLN A 376 2.98 9.97 -10.95
N PRO A 377 3.94 9.85 -11.89
CA PRO A 377 5.36 10.08 -11.60
C PRO A 377 5.62 11.42 -10.90
N LYS A 378 4.92 12.49 -11.29
CA LYS A 378 5.05 13.83 -10.69
C LYS A 378 4.62 13.90 -9.22
N ILE A 379 3.67 13.06 -8.79
CA ILE A 379 3.25 12.97 -7.39
C ILE A 379 4.30 12.18 -6.60
N ALA A 380 4.83 11.09 -7.18
CA ALA A 380 5.92 10.32 -6.59
C ALA A 380 7.16 11.21 -6.35
N TYR A 381 7.59 12.02 -7.32
CA TYR A 381 8.72 12.96 -7.18
C TYR A 381 8.62 13.91 -5.97
N ARG A 382 7.40 14.36 -5.63
CA ARG A 382 7.19 15.22 -4.45
C ARG A 382 7.37 14.42 -3.17
N ALA A 383 6.79 13.21 -3.11
CA ALA A 383 6.99 12.32 -1.98
C ALA A 383 8.47 11.95 -1.78
N ASP A 384 9.21 11.74 -2.88
CA ASP A 384 10.64 11.48 -2.87
C ASP A 384 11.42 12.66 -2.28
N THR A 385 11.13 13.88 -2.75
CA THR A 385 11.80 15.10 -2.30
C THR A 385 11.58 15.32 -0.80
N GLU A 386 10.35 15.19 -0.32
CA GLU A 386 10.02 15.36 1.09
C GLU A 386 10.68 14.30 1.98
N ALA A 387 10.70 13.04 1.54
CA ALA A 387 11.39 11.97 2.26
C ALA A 387 12.91 12.19 2.31
N TYR A 388 13.49 12.65 1.20
CA TYR A 388 14.90 13.01 1.11
C TYR A 388 15.25 14.15 2.07
N LEU A 389 14.49 15.25 2.07
CA LEU A 389 14.70 16.39 2.97
C LEU A 389 14.60 15.98 4.44
N ARG A 390 13.60 15.16 4.81
CA ARG A 390 13.50 14.60 6.17
C ARG A 390 14.72 13.77 6.55
N CYS A 391 15.25 12.97 5.62
CA CYS A 391 16.44 12.16 5.89
C CYS A 391 17.70 13.04 6.05
N LEU A 392 17.83 14.13 5.28
CA LEU A 392 18.97 15.05 5.38
C LEU A 392 19.11 15.72 6.75
N GLU A 393 17.98 15.95 7.44
CA GLU A 393 17.96 16.54 8.78
C GLU A 393 18.43 15.57 9.86
N LEU A 394 18.56 14.28 9.56
CA LEU A 394 18.92 13.25 10.55
C LEU A 394 20.44 13.15 10.77
N PRO A 395 20.88 12.73 11.98
CA PRO A 395 22.31 12.54 12.28
C PRO A 395 23.04 11.62 11.31
N ASP A 396 22.39 10.55 10.84
CA ASP A 396 23.00 9.60 9.91
C ASP A 396 23.33 10.25 8.55
N ALA A 397 22.54 11.21 8.08
CA ALA A 397 22.85 11.94 6.85
C ALA A 397 24.05 12.87 7.04
N GLN A 398 24.13 13.56 8.17
CA GLN A 398 25.27 14.42 8.50
C GLN A 398 26.56 13.62 8.63
N GLU A 399 26.50 12.45 9.27
CA GLU A 399 27.62 11.51 9.34
C GLU A 399 28.02 10.98 7.96
N GLY A 400 27.06 10.65 7.10
CA GLY A 400 27.33 10.23 5.73
C GLY A 400 28.08 11.30 4.92
N LEU A 401 27.65 12.56 5.02
CA LEU A 401 28.30 13.70 4.37
C LEU A 401 29.72 13.94 4.92
N ALA A 402 29.89 13.91 6.24
CA ALA A 402 31.19 14.07 6.89
C ALA A 402 32.17 12.95 6.51
N ALA A 403 31.74 11.69 6.61
CA ALA A 403 32.54 10.52 6.26
C ALA A 403 32.99 10.54 4.80
N PHE A 404 32.11 10.96 3.88
CA PHE A 404 32.43 11.13 2.47
C PHE A 404 33.52 12.20 2.25
N SER A 405 33.37 13.37 2.88
CA SER A 405 34.35 14.46 2.82
C SER A 405 35.73 14.04 3.38
N GLU A 406 35.72 13.31 4.49
CA GLU A 406 36.90 12.83 5.20
C GLU A 406 37.49 11.53 4.62
N LYS A 407 36.87 10.95 3.58
CA LYS A 407 37.28 9.69 2.95
C LYS A 407 37.43 8.52 3.92
N ARG A 408 36.51 8.41 4.88
CA ARG A 408 36.44 7.31 5.86
C ARG A 408 35.12 6.55 5.77
N PRO A 409 35.05 5.31 6.28
CA PRO A 409 33.77 4.62 6.43
C PRO A 409 32.82 5.39 7.38
N PRO A 410 31.52 5.52 7.05
CA PRO A 410 30.54 6.13 7.94
C PRO A 410 30.19 5.21 9.12
N LYS A 411 29.78 5.81 10.24
CA LYS A 411 29.30 5.14 11.45
C LYS A 411 27.88 5.59 11.78
N PHE A 412 26.90 4.96 11.13
CA PHE A 412 25.50 5.28 11.35
C PHE A 412 25.01 4.80 12.72
N SER A 413 24.13 5.59 13.34
CA SER A 413 23.55 5.34 14.66
C SER A 413 22.65 4.10 14.69
N GLY A 414 22.10 3.71 13.52
CA GLY A 414 21.25 2.56 13.38
C GLY A 414 19.84 2.73 13.95
N LEU A 415 19.42 3.97 14.23
CA LEU A 415 18.09 4.33 14.76
C LEU A 415 17.05 4.57 13.65
#